data_AF-A0A949TRC3-F1
#
_entry.id   AF-A0A949TRC3-F1
#
_cell.length_a   1.000
_cell.length_b   1.000
_cell.length_c   1.000
_cell.angle_alpha   90.00
_cell.angle_beta   90.00
_cell.angle_gamma   90.00
#
_symmetry.space_group_name_H-M   'P 1'
#
loop_
_entity.id
_entity.type
_entity.pdbx_description
1 polymer ?
#
loop_
_entity_poly.entity_id
_entity_poly.type
_entity_poly.pdbx_seq_one_letter_code
_entity_poly.pdbx_strand_id
1 'polypeptide(L)' 'MTKLEFIKKIEEICLAENCNISNAIDIVMRENRITNEEFIALFCKGKSNIDDSIGNMSNI' A
#
# COMPACT_ATOMS: atom_id res chain seq x y z
N MET A 1 -5.72 9.15 7.84
CA MET A 1 -5.81 7.72 8.20
C MET A 1 -4.41 7.18 8.42
N THR A 2 -4.20 6.31 9.39
CA THR A 2 -2.94 5.60 9.63
C THR A 2 -2.90 4.27 8.87
N LYS A 3 -1.70 3.71 8.67
CA LYS A 3 -1.53 2.39 8.03
C LYS A 3 -2.33 1.29 8.76
N LEU A 4 -2.35 1.31 10.08
CA LEU A 4 -3.05 0.31 10.89
C LEU A 4 -4.57 0.40 10.73
N GLU A 5 -5.13 1.62 10.75
CA GLU A 5 -6.56 1.84 10.50
C GLU A 5 -6.97 1.40 9.09
N PHE A 6 -6.10 1.68 8.10
CA PHE A 6 -6.33 1.25 6.72
C PHE A 6 -6.39 -0.28 6.59
N ILE A 7 -5.46 -1.00 7.22
CA ILE A 7 -5.42 -2.47 7.21
C ILE A 7 -6.67 -3.04 7.92
N LYS A 8 -7.04 -2.52 9.09
CA LYS A 8 -8.23 -2.99 9.81
C LYS A 8 -9.51 -2.87 8.99
N LYS A 9 -9.69 -1.76 8.26
CA LYS A 9 -10.85 -1.59 7.38
C LYS A 9 -10.88 -2.62 6.25
N ILE A 10 -9.72 -2.95 5.67
CA ILE A 10 -9.64 -4.00 4.64
C ILE A 10 -10.02 -5.35 5.22
N GLU A 11 -9.50 -5.70 6.41
CA GLU A 11 -9.81 -6.94 7.11
C GLU A 11 -11.31 -7.07 7.41
N GLU A 12 -11.94 -6.00 7.92
CA GLU A 12 -13.39 -5.96 8.19
C GLU A 12 -14.22 -6.26 6.93
N ILE A 13 -13.85 -5.69 5.78
CA ILE A 13 -14.54 -5.93 4.51
C ILE A 13 -14.31 -7.37 4.02
N CYS A 14 -13.07 -7.87 4.07
CA CYS A 14 -12.71 -9.21 3.62
C CYS A 14 -13.32 -10.33 4.48
N LEU A 15 -13.65 -10.05 5.74
CA LEU A 15 -14.32 -10.99 6.64
C LEU A 15 -15.84 -10.97 6.47
N ALA A 16 -16.43 -9.82 6.11
CA ALA A 16 -17.87 -9.66 5.96
C ALA A 16 -18.39 -10.17 4.61
N GLU A 17 -17.64 -9.90 3.55
CA GLU A 17 -17.92 -10.36 2.20
C GLU A 17 -16.77 -11.29 1.82
N ASN A 18 -17.04 -12.45 1.23
CA ASN A 18 -16.00 -13.37 0.77
C ASN A 18 -15.26 -12.76 -0.45
N CYS A 19 -14.61 -11.61 -0.24
CA CYS A 19 -14.16 -10.68 -1.25
C CYS A 19 -12.65 -10.84 -1.47
N ASN A 20 -12.19 -10.53 -2.67
CA ASN A 20 -10.76 -10.46 -2.93
C ASN A 20 -10.19 -9.20 -2.24
N ILE A 21 -8.91 -9.24 -1.87
CA ILE A 21 -8.25 -8.13 -1.17
C ILE A 21 -8.14 -6.84 -2.02
N SER A 22 -8.07 -6.98 -3.35
CA SER A 22 -7.99 -5.82 -4.27
C SER A 22 -9.27 -4.98 -4.21
N ASN A 23 -10.43 -5.63 -4.20
CA ASN A 23 -11.73 -4.98 -4.10
C ASN A 23 -11.87 -4.26 -2.76
N ALA A 24 -11.43 -4.90 -1.66
CA ALA A 24 -11.44 -4.27 -0.35
C ALA A 24 -10.55 -3.01 -0.30
N ILE A 25 -9.36 -3.07 -0.91
CA ILE A 25 -8.49 -1.90 -1.07
C ILE A 25 -9.22 -0.79 -1.86
N ASP A 26 -9.81 -1.12 -3.00
CA ASP A 26 -10.53 -0.14 -3.84
C ASP A 26 -11.73 0.51 -3.11
N ILE A 27 -12.46 -0.27 -2.32
CA ILE A 27 -13.57 0.21 -1.50
C ILE A 27 -13.05 1.18 -0.44
N VAL A 28 -12.05 0.78 0.35
CA VAL A 28 -11.47 1.63 1.40
C VAL A 28 -10.90 2.92 0.80
N MET A 29 -10.20 2.83 -0.33
CA MET A 29 -9.66 4.01 -1.01
C MET A 29 -10.77 4.96 -1.47
N ARG A 30 -11.83 4.43 -2.08
CA ARG A 30 -12.97 5.24 -2.57
C ARG A 30 -13.76 5.90 -1.46
N GLU A 31 -14.13 5.14 -0.43
CA GLU A 31 -14.94 5.64 0.69
C GLU A 31 -14.23 6.71 1.51
N ASN A 32 -12.91 6.57 1.67
CA ASN A 32 -12.10 7.48 2.47
C ASN A 32 -11.41 8.55 1.61
N ARG A 33 -11.71 8.60 0.30
CA ARG A 33 -11.13 9.53 -0.69
C ARG A 33 -9.60 9.56 -0.67
N ILE A 34 -9.00 8.39 -0.48
CA ILE A 34 -7.54 8.21 -0.44
C ILE A 34 -7.04 8.19 -1.87
N THR A 35 -6.15 9.12 -2.20
CA THR A 35 -5.48 9.15 -3.50
C THR A 35 -4.41 8.06 -3.60
N ASN A 36 -3.98 7.74 -4.83
CA ASN A 36 -2.87 6.80 -5.03
C ASN A 36 -1.58 7.26 -4.35
N GLU A 37 -1.31 8.57 -4.33
CA GLU A 37 -0.14 9.14 -3.64
C GLU A 37 -0.20 8.92 -2.14
N GLU A 38 -1.36 9.18 -1.52
CA GLU A 38 -1.56 8.95 -0.09
C GLU A 38 -1.51 7.45 0.25
N PHE A 39 -2.11 6.60 -0.59
CA PHE A 39 -2.00 5.15 -0.45
C PHE A 39 -0.54 4.70 -0.49
N ILE A 40 0.24 5.13 -1.49
CA ILE A 40 1.67 4.82 -1.58
C ILE A 40 2.40 5.34 -0.34
N ALA A 41 2.13 6.58 0.09
CA ALA A 41 2.76 7.18 1.25
C ALA A 41 2.45 6.43 2.56
N LEU A 42 1.26 5.84 2.72
CA LEU A 42 0.91 5.00 3.88
C LEU A 42 1.86 3.81 4.06
N PHE A 43 2.35 3.25 2.96
CA PHE A 43 3.21 2.06 2.97
C PHE A 43 4.69 2.36 2.71
N CYS A 44 5.00 3.50 2.08
CA CYS A 44 6.35 3.86 1.67
C CYS A 44 7.00 4.95 2.54
N LYS A 45 6.29 5.54 3.52
CA LYS A 45 6.92 6.42 4.52
C LYS A 45 7.99 5.64 5.29
N GLY A 46 9.26 5.89 4.99
CA GLY A 46 10.42 5.23 5.61
C GLY A 46 11.42 4.59 4.65
N LYS A 47 11.15 4.53 3.33
CA LYS A 47 12.22 4.26 2.34
C LYS A 47 13.01 5.53 2.08
N SER A 48 13.76 6.00 3.08
CA SER A 48 14.88 6.91 2.83
C SER A 48 15.95 6.12 2.07
N ASN A 49 16.15 6.47 0.81
CA ASN A 49 17.12 5.92 -0.14
C ASN A 49 17.09 4.39 -0.31
N ILE A 50 16.32 3.93 -1.29
CA ILE A 50 16.88 2.86 -2.12
C ILE A 50 18.04 3.53 -2.84
N ASP A 51 19.26 3.21 -2.42
CA ASP A 51 20.49 3.66 -3.07
C ASP A 51 20.40 3.33 -4.56
N ASP A 52 20.46 4.34 -5.41
CA ASP A 52 20.59 4.24 -6.88
C ASP A 52 21.99 3.70 -7.26
N SER A 53 22.47 2.65 -6.58
CA SER A 53 23.59 1.84 -7.05
C SER A 53 23.09 0.91 -8.17
N ILE A 54 22.59 1.53 -9.24
CA ILE A 54 22.53 0.94 -10.57
C ILE A 54 23.96 0.90 -11.08
N GLY A 55 24.50 -0.32 -11.20
CA GLY A 55 25.46 -0.70 -12.25
C GLY A 55 26.84 -0.05 -12.21
N ASN A 56 27.82 -0.80 -11.69
CA ASN A 56 28.97 -1.16 -12.53
C ASN A 56 29.76 -2.35 -11.99
N MET A 57 30.24 -3.14 -12.95
CA MET A 57 31.29 -4.17 -12.91
C MET A 57 30.95 -5.54 -12.32
N SER A 58 31.31 -6.66 -12.95
CA SER A 58 31.79 -7.01 -14.29
C SER A 58 31.88 -8.54 -14.25
N ASN A 59 31.57 -9.22 -15.36
CA ASN A 59 32.15 -10.54 -15.59
C ASN A 59 33.67 -10.45 -15.48
N ILE A 60 34.29 -11.24 -14.61
CA ILE A 60 35.54 -12.01 -14.75
C ILE A 60 35.59 -13.01 -13.59
#